data_AF-A0A7U9SHL2-F1
#
_entry.id   AF-A0A7U9SHL2-F1
#
_cell.length_a   1.000
_cell.length_b   1.000
_cell.length_c   1.000
_cell.angle_alpha   90.00
_cell.angle_beta   90.00
_cell.angle_gamma   90.00
#
_symmetry.space_group_name_H-M   'P 1'
#
loop_
_entity.id
_entity.type
_entity.pdbx_description
1 polymer ?
#
loop_
_entity_poly.entity_id
_entity_poly.type
_entity_poly.pdbx_seq_one_letter_code
_entity_poly.pdbx_strand_id
1 'polypeptide(L)'
;MDNLKFDFHIANEQEMKLQEICLRYKKLIHQEFDGSIMEIRQTWEGNVSNLFFHKMEKQREAMVNTFVTLKDAKESLKKAVAKAKVTEEKVKETAENRTY
;
A
#
# COMPACT_ATOMS: atom_id res chain seq x y z
N MET A 1 -33.54 11.46 4.67
CA MET A 1 -32.30 11.17 3.91
C MET A 1 -31.19 11.22 4.93
N ASP A 2 -30.64 10.07 5.30
CA ASP A 2 -29.44 10.06 6.15
C ASP A 2 -28.33 10.79 5.40
N ASN A 3 -27.75 11.80 6.06
CA ASN A 3 -26.63 12.55 5.52
C ASN A 3 -25.48 11.56 5.30
N LEU A 4 -25.33 11.08 4.06
CA LEU A 4 -24.14 10.44 3.51
C LEU A 4 -23.01 11.48 3.52
N LYS A 5 -22.53 11.81 4.72
CA LYS A 5 -21.38 12.69 4.93
C LYS A 5 -20.14 11.82 4.81
N PHE A 6 -19.19 12.25 4.00
CA PHE A 6 -17.96 11.49 3.84
C PHE A 6 -17.13 11.62 5.12
N ASP A 7 -16.77 10.49 5.73
CA ASP A 7 -15.93 10.51 6.93
C ASP A 7 -14.45 10.61 6.54
N PHE A 8 -13.96 11.85 6.43
CA PHE A 8 -12.55 12.13 6.14
C PHE A 8 -11.61 11.68 7.26
N HIS A 9 -12.09 11.55 8.50
CA HIS A 9 -11.26 11.08 9.60
C HIS A 9 -10.92 9.60 9.42
N ILE A 10 -11.94 8.77 9.18
CA ILE A 10 -11.74 7.35 8.87
C ILE A 10 -10.86 7.18 7.63
N ALA A 11 -11.09 7.96 6.58
CA ALA A 11 -10.31 7.83 5.35
C ALA A 11 -8.82 8.17 5.55
N ASN A 12 -8.51 9.21 6.34
CA ASN A 12 -7.13 9.55 6.70
C ASN A 12 -6.48 8.46 7.56
N GLU A 13 -7.21 7.86 8.52
CA GLU A 13 -6.68 6.74 9.30
C GLU A 13 -6.32 5.55 8.40
N GLN A 14 -7.15 5.24 7.40
CA GLN A 14 -6.87 4.15 6.46
C GLN A 14 -5.67 4.47 5.57
N GLU A 15 -5.48 5.73 5.15
CA GLU A 15 -4.29 6.14 4.41
C GLU A 15 -3.01 5.94 5.25
N MET A 16 -3.03 6.33 6.53
CA MET A 16 -1.90 6.11 7.44
C MET A 16 -1.61 4.62 7.65
N LYS A 17 -2.64 3.80 7.89
CA LYS A 17 -2.49 2.35 8.04
C LYS A 17 -1.85 1.72 6.79
N LEU A 18 -2.31 2.09 5.60
CA LEU A 18 -1.73 1.62 4.33
C LEU A 18 -0.29 2.08 4.15
N GLN A 19 0.05 3.30 4.57
CA GLN A 19 1.42 3.80 4.55
C GLN A 19 2.33 2.98 5.48
N GLU A 20 1.89 2.69 6.71
CA GLU A 20 2.63 1.85 7.65
C GLU A 20 2.81 0.42 7.13
N ILE A 21 1.79 -0.16 6.50
CA ILE A 21 1.86 -1.47 5.86
C ILE A 21 2.91 -1.44 4.75
N CYS A 22 2.89 -0.43 3.88
CA CYS A 22 3.89 -0.29 2.82
C CYS A 22 5.32 -0.22 3.39
N LEU A 23 5.53 0.56 4.45
CA LEU A 23 6.85 0.70 5.08
C LEU A 23 7.33 -0.63 5.69
N ARG A 24 6.45 -1.33 6.44
CA ARG A 24 6.74 -2.64 7.00
C ARG A 24 7.04 -3.67 5.92
N TYR A 25 6.27 -3.68 4.84
CA TYR A 25 6.44 -4.63 3.74
C TYR A 25 7.74 -4.37 2.96
N LYS A 26 8.11 -3.09 2.78
CA LYS A 26 9.41 -2.72 2.20
C LYS A 26 10.57 -3.23 3.06
N LYS A 27 10.46 -3.11 4.39
CA LYS A 27 11.43 -3.64 5.34
C LYS A 27 11.54 -5.17 5.24
N LEU A 28 10.41 -5.86 5.21
CA LEU A 28 10.33 -7.31 5.08
C LEU A 28 11.08 -7.82 3.84
N ILE A 29 10.89 -7.19 2.67
CA ILE A 29 11.59 -7.61 1.44
C ILE A 29 13.09 -7.35 1.56
N HIS A 30 13.48 -6.09 1.82
CA HIS A 30 14.88 -5.67 1.62
C HIS A 30 15.81 -5.94 2.80
N GLN A 31 15.29 -6.12 4.00
CA GLN A 31 16.11 -6.37 5.19
C GLN A 31 16.00 -7.81 5.63
N GLU A 32 14.77 -8.28 5.83
CA GLU A 32 14.53 -9.60 6.46
C GLU A 32 14.69 -10.71 5.43
N PHE A 33 13.94 -10.65 4.31
CA PHE A 33 13.99 -11.69 3.28
C PHE A 33 15.35 -11.71 2.55
N ASP A 34 15.75 -10.57 1.96
CA ASP A 34 17.02 -10.48 1.22
C ASP A 34 18.22 -10.81 2.13
N GLY A 35 18.19 -10.39 3.40
CA GLY A 35 19.21 -10.71 4.40
C GLY A 35 19.31 -12.21 4.68
N SER A 36 18.20 -12.85 5.02
CA SER A 36 18.19 -14.30 5.30
C SER A 36 18.62 -15.13 4.08
N ILE A 37 18.20 -14.75 2.87
CA ILE A 37 18.62 -15.46 1.65
C ILE A 37 20.14 -15.31 1.42
N MET A 38 20.70 -14.14 1.69
CA MET A 38 22.14 -13.92 1.56
C MET A 38 22.95 -14.75 2.57
N GLU A 39 22.51 -14.81 3.83
CA GLU A 39 23.14 -15.64 4.88
C GLU A 39 23.13 -17.13 4.51
N ILE A 40 22.00 -17.63 3.99
CA ILE A 40 21.89 -19.02 3.53
C ILE A 40 22.81 -19.27 2.33
N ARG A 41 22.89 -18.33 1.39
CA ARG A 41 23.75 -18.46 0.19
C ARG A 41 25.24 -18.54 0.53
N GLN A 42 25.67 -17.89 1.61
CA GLN A 42 27.07 -17.95 2.05
C GLN A 42 27.48 -19.31 2.62
N THR A 43 26.51 -20.14 3.05
CA THR A 43 26.77 -21.40 3.77
C THR A 43 26.35 -22.64 2.98
N TRP A 44 25.50 -22.49 1.96
CA TRP A 44 24.93 -23.62 1.22
C TRP A 44 25.27 -23.59 -0.28
N GLU A 45 26.25 -24.41 -0.65
CA GLU A 45 26.70 -24.60 -2.04
C GLU A 45 26.15 -25.90 -2.67
N GLY A 46 26.12 -25.95 -4.00
CA GLY A 46 25.74 -27.13 -4.80
C GLY A 46 24.42 -27.00 -5.57
N ASN A 47 24.13 -27.99 -6.44
CA ASN A 47 22.98 -27.92 -7.35
C ASN A 47 21.62 -27.82 -6.65
N VAL A 48 21.48 -28.40 -5.45
CA VAL A 48 20.24 -28.32 -4.66
C VAL A 48 20.01 -26.91 -4.11
N SER A 49 21.07 -26.21 -3.70
CA SER A 49 20.96 -24.84 -3.21
C SER A 49 20.58 -23.89 -4.35
N ASN A 50 21.10 -24.11 -5.56
CA ASN A 50 20.69 -23.35 -6.75
C ASN A 50 19.19 -23.44 -7.02
N LEU A 51 18.59 -24.63 -6.92
CA LEU A 51 17.13 -24.80 -7.10
C LEU A 51 16.34 -24.07 -6.01
N PHE A 52 16.83 -24.10 -4.77
CA PHE A 52 16.25 -23.36 -3.66
C PHE A 52 16.30 -21.85 -3.92
N PHE A 53 17.46 -21.29 -4.27
CA PHE A 53 17.59 -19.86 -4.55
C PHE A 53 16.73 -19.41 -5.72
N HIS A 54 16.60 -20.22 -6.77
CA HIS A 54 15.69 -19.92 -7.88
C HIS A 54 14.22 -19.81 -7.41
N LYS A 55 13.78 -20.67 -6.48
CA LYS A 55 12.43 -20.55 -5.89
C LYS A 55 12.30 -19.31 -5.01
N MET A 56 13.35 -18.97 -4.26
CA MET A 56 13.36 -17.78 -3.40
C MET A 56 13.35 -16.48 -4.22
N GLU A 57 14.01 -16.43 -5.38
CA GLU A 57 13.91 -15.31 -6.31
C GLU A 57 12.48 -15.10 -6.81
N LYS A 58 11.77 -16.17 -7.21
CA LYS A 58 10.35 -16.08 -7.59
C LYS A 58 9.46 -15.60 -6.44
N GLN A 59 9.75 -16.06 -5.21
CA GLN A 59 9.02 -15.60 -4.03
C GLN A 59 9.26 -14.11 -3.78
N ARG A 60 10.50 -13.65 -3.94
CA ARG A 60 10.88 -12.24 -3.84
C ARG A 60 10.14 -11.40 -4.87
N GLU A 61 10.08 -11.85 -6.13
CA GLU A 61 9.32 -11.17 -7.18
C GLU A 61 7.84 -11.06 -6.83
N ALA A 62 7.23 -12.15 -6.33
CA ALA A 62 5.84 -12.12 -5.87
C ALA A 62 5.63 -11.11 -4.72
N MET A 63 6.57 -11.03 -3.78
CA MET A 63 6.52 -10.02 -2.72
C MET A 63 6.63 -8.60 -3.28
N VAL A 64 7.55 -8.34 -4.22
CA VAL A 64 7.67 -7.04 -4.89
C VAL A 64 6.37 -6.66 -5.61
N ASN A 65 5.74 -7.59 -6.31
CA ASN A 65 4.46 -7.35 -6.97
C ASN A 65 3.36 -6.98 -5.97
N THR A 66 3.25 -7.69 -4.85
CA THR A 66 2.33 -7.35 -3.75
C THR A 66 2.60 -5.95 -3.21
N PHE A 67 3.87 -5.57 -3.05
CA PHE A 67 4.24 -4.24 -2.61
C PHE A 67 3.79 -3.14 -3.60
N VAL A 68 3.94 -3.38 -4.91
CA VAL A 68 3.43 -2.46 -5.94
C VAL A 68 1.91 -2.32 -5.83
N THR A 69 1.17 -3.42 -5.72
CA THR A 69 -0.29 -3.37 -5.56
C THR A 69 -0.71 -2.61 -4.30
N LEU A 70 0.00 -2.77 -3.18
CA LEU A 70 -0.27 -2.00 -1.96
C LEU A 70 -0.03 -0.50 -2.15
N LYS A 71 1.01 -0.11 -2.88
CA LYS A 71 1.25 1.30 -3.21
C LYS A 71 0.13 1.86 -4.09
N ASP A 72 -0.29 1.12 -5.11
CA ASP A 72 -1.35 1.54 -6.03
C ASP A 72 -2.70 1.68 -5.30
N ALA A 73 -3.00 0.77 -4.38
CA ALA A 73 -4.18 0.85 -3.52
C ALA A 73 -4.15 2.11 -2.64
N LYS A 74 -3.00 2.42 -2.04
CA LYS A 74 -2.81 3.65 -1.25
C LYS A 74 -3.02 4.90 -2.09
N GLU A 75 -2.46 4.95 -3.30
CA GLU A 75 -2.64 6.09 -4.21
C GLU A 75 -4.09 6.25 -4.67
N SER A 76 -4.77 5.12 -4.92
CA SER A 76 -6.19 5.11 -5.30
C SER A 76 -7.08 5.63 -4.17
N LEU A 77 -6.82 5.22 -2.92
CA LEU A 77 -7.52 5.76 -1.75
C LEU A 77 -7.31 7.27 -1.64
N LYS A 78 -6.06 7.74 -1.73
CA LYS A 78 -5.73 9.17 -1.66
C LYS A 78 -6.48 9.99 -2.73
N LYS A 79 -6.54 9.48 -3.96
CA LYS A 79 -7.30 10.11 -5.06
C LYS A 79 -8.80 10.15 -4.76
N ALA A 80 -9.36 9.06 -4.21
CA ALA A 80 -10.77 8.99 -3.84
C ALA A 80 -11.12 10.01 -2.74
N VAL A 81 -10.29 10.13 -1.70
CA VAL A 81 -10.45 11.10 -0.62
C VAL A 81 -10.38 12.53 -1.14
N ALA A 82 -9.40 12.85 -1.99
CA ALA A 82 -9.28 14.17 -2.59
C ALA A 82 -10.52 14.53 -3.43
N LYS A 83 -11.03 13.58 -4.22
CA LYS A 83 -12.25 13.78 -5.01
C LYS A 83 -13.48 14.00 -4.13
N ALA A 84 -13.64 13.22 -3.07
CA ALA A 84 -14.73 13.39 -2.11
C ALA A 84 -14.71 14.78 -1.46
N LYS A 85 -13.52 15.28 -1.10
CA LYS A 85 -13.35 16.63 -0.51
C LYS A 85 -13.83 17.73 -1.47
N VAL A 86 -13.36 17.69 -2.72
CA VAL A 86 -13.78 18.66 -3.75
C VAL A 86 -15.28 18.59 -4.00
N THR A 87 -15.88 17.39 -3.99
CA THR A 87 -17.33 17.24 -4.17
C THR A 87 -18.11 17.84 -3.00
N GLU A 88 -17.69 17.60 -1.75
CA GLU A 88 -18.34 18.23 -0.59
C GLU A 88 -18.23 19.76 -0.61
N GLU A 89 -17.07 20.32 -0.96
CA GLU A 89 -16.88 21.77 -1.07
C GLU A 89 -17.83 22.38 -2.11
N LYS A 90 -17.93 21.79 -3.31
CA LYS A 90 -18.86 22.25 -4.37
C LYS A 90 -20.33 22.17 -3.97
N VAL A 91 -20.71 21.11 -3.23
CA VAL A 91 -22.09 20.96 -2.75
C VAL A 91 -22.42 22.04 -1.72
N LYS A 92 -21.49 22.36 -0.82
CA LYS A 92 -21.66 23.47 0.15
C LYS A 92 -21.81 24.81 -0.54
N GLU A 93 -20.92 25.15 -1.49
CA GLU A 93 -21.00 26.39 -2.27
C GLU A 93 -22.34 26.52 -3.01
N THR A 94 -22.81 25.42 -3.63
CA THR A 94 -24.08 25.42 -4.36
C THR A 94 -25.28 25.58 -3.42
N ALA A 95 -25.23 24.97 -2.24
CA ALA A 95 -26.27 25.12 -1.24
C ALA A 95 -26.31 26.57 -0.72
N GLU A 96 -25.17 27.14 -0.36
CA GLU A 96 -25.04 28.52 0.11
C GLU A 96 -25.59 29.52 -0.91
N ASN A 97 -25.24 29.38 -2.20
CA ASN A 97 -25.73 30.21 -3.31
C ASN A 97 -27.23 30.09 -3.62
N ARG A 98 -27.94 29.08 -3.10
CA ARG A 98 -29.40 28.93 -3.24
C ARG A 98 -30.19 29.49 -2.05
N THR A 99 -29.49 29.81 -0.96
CA THR A 99 -30.11 30.31 0.28
C THR A 99 -30.11 31.84 0.37
N TYR A 100 -29.41 32.52 -0.56
CA TYR A 100 -29.42 33.96 -0.80
C TYR A 100 -30.17 34.25 -2.11
#